data_AF-A0A6V7L961-F1
#
_entry.id   AF-A0A6V7L961-F1
#
_cell.length_a   1.000
_cell.length_b   1.000
_cell.length_c   1.000
_cell.angle_alpha   90.00
_cell.angle_beta   90.00
_cell.angle_gamma   90.00
#
_symmetry.space_group_name_H-M   'P 1'
#
loop_
_entity.id
_entity.type
_entity.pdbx_description
1 polymer ?
#
loop_
_entity_poly.entity_id
_entity_poly.type
_entity_poly.pdbx_seq_one_letter_code
_entity_poly.pdbx_strand_id
1 'polypeptide(L)'
;LCVGEIPGGRCTNADPYAGYEGAFRCLVEAGEIAFLLHNTVPEMTSTNLDFATVSKDQFELLCRDGSRRSVNDYQQCNWGKVPSRAIVSSSATDPKVRRIYQRFLERAASLFNGTHSSRVDHDGFTNGNGFDNRPGYDNNGFNNGRYDSSTSSDNSNRYTPWNSDFNTSTSSPYDPTDPLAVQPLETFNMFESVPRYGLQHNLIFSESARNFTEFTETDQTYRRYLGDSEKAILGVRECTVNRMTLCVTSDQELEKCVKMK
;
A
#
# COMPACT_ATOMS: atom_id res chain seq x y z
N LEU A 1 -3.43 22.52 13.65
CA LEU A 1 -3.49 21.19 14.28
C LEU A 1 -2.24 20.36 14.06
N CYS A 2 -1.44 20.55 12.99
CA CYS A 2 -0.22 19.77 12.80
C CYS A 2 0.80 19.93 13.96
N VAL A 3 1.51 18.84 14.26
CA VAL A 3 2.31 18.63 15.47
C VAL A 3 3.80 18.38 15.20
N GLY A 4 4.25 18.41 13.93
CA GLY A 4 5.65 18.13 13.60
C GLY A 4 6.64 19.00 14.39
N GLU A 5 7.53 18.35 15.15
CA GLU A 5 8.49 19.00 16.06
C GLU A 5 9.83 19.35 15.40
N ILE A 6 10.14 18.74 14.24
CA ILE A 6 11.39 18.97 13.52
C ILE A 6 11.38 20.40 12.95
N PRO A 7 12.49 21.17 13.00
CA PRO A 7 12.58 22.47 12.33
C PRO A 7 12.24 22.34 10.85
N GLY A 8 11.13 22.96 10.42
CA GLY A 8 10.62 22.86 9.06
C GLY A 8 9.81 21.60 8.72
N GLY A 9 9.58 20.70 9.68
CA GLY A 9 8.75 19.49 9.50
C GLY A 9 7.26 19.70 9.77
N ARG A 10 6.89 20.78 10.49
CA ARG A 10 5.50 21.08 10.83
C ARG A 10 4.65 21.37 9.60
N CYS A 11 3.49 20.71 9.50
CA CYS A 11 2.57 20.80 8.37
C CYS A 11 3.23 20.49 7.01
N THR A 12 4.17 19.55 7.00
CA THR A 12 4.74 18.96 5.77
C THR A 12 4.33 17.49 5.64
N ASN A 13 4.78 16.82 4.58
CA ASN A 13 4.55 15.37 4.42
C ASN A 13 5.27 14.52 5.49
N ALA A 14 6.21 15.11 6.23
CA ALA A 14 6.88 14.46 7.36
C ALA A 14 6.17 14.69 8.70
N ASP A 15 5.07 15.47 8.72
CA ASP A 15 4.30 15.70 9.94
C ASP A 15 3.62 14.39 10.39
N PRO A 16 3.59 14.09 11.71
CA PRO A 16 2.89 12.91 12.22
C PRO A 16 1.41 12.83 11.84
N TYR A 17 0.77 13.97 11.54
CA TYR A 17 -0.62 14.03 11.08
C TYR A 17 -0.79 14.05 9.55
N ALA A 18 0.29 13.82 8.79
CA ALA A 18 0.21 13.71 7.33
C ALA A 18 -0.32 12.33 6.87
N GLY A 19 -0.92 12.29 5.69
CA GLY A 19 -1.51 11.06 5.14
C GLY A 19 -2.87 10.72 5.77
N TYR A 20 -3.42 9.56 5.41
CA TYR A 20 -4.73 9.13 5.92
C TYR A 20 -4.63 8.62 7.36
N GLU A 21 -3.54 7.92 7.67
CA GLU A 21 -3.21 7.39 8.99
C GLU A 21 -2.96 8.54 9.97
N GLY A 22 -2.16 9.53 9.56
CA GLY A 22 -1.89 10.72 10.37
C GLY A 22 -3.13 11.59 10.55
N ALA A 23 -3.98 11.73 9.53
CA ALA A 23 -5.24 12.46 9.67
C ALA A 23 -6.23 11.75 10.61
N PHE A 24 -6.27 10.40 10.59
CA PHE A 24 -7.04 9.63 11.57
C PHE A 24 -6.47 9.80 12.99
N ARG A 25 -5.14 9.77 13.15
CA ARG A 25 -4.49 10.08 14.43
C ARG A 25 -4.87 11.48 14.93
N CYS A 26 -4.86 12.47 14.04
CA CYS A 26 -5.30 13.83 14.36
C CYS A 26 -6.75 13.84 14.87
N LEU A 27 -7.67 13.09 14.25
CA LEU A 27 -9.06 12.96 14.70
C LEU A 27 -9.17 12.36 16.11
N VAL A 28 -8.36 11.37 16.43
CA VAL A 28 -8.37 10.73 17.75
C VAL A 28 -7.81 11.65 18.84
N GLU A 29 -6.74 12.38 18.53
CA GLU A 29 -5.96 13.10 19.54
C GLU A 29 -6.43 14.56 19.74
N ALA A 30 -6.86 15.26 18.69
CA ALA A 30 -7.06 16.72 18.75
C ALA A 30 -8.15 17.31 17.84
N GLY A 31 -8.47 16.65 16.72
CA GLY A 31 -9.40 17.13 15.71
C GLY A 31 -10.82 16.63 15.91
N GLU A 32 -11.79 17.30 15.30
CA GLU A 32 -13.21 16.91 15.36
C GLU A 32 -13.68 16.23 14.07
N ILE A 33 -13.02 16.52 12.95
CA ILE A 33 -13.35 16.01 11.61
C ILE A 33 -12.05 15.65 10.88
N ALA A 34 -12.03 14.50 10.21
CA ALA A 34 -10.98 14.12 9.28
C ALA A 34 -11.54 13.68 7.93
N PHE A 35 -10.85 14.05 6.85
CA PHE A 35 -11.17 13.64 5.48
C PHE A 35 -10.33 12.43 5.10
N LEU A 36 -10.94 11.26 5.14
CA LEU A 36 -10.27 9.97 4.98
C LEU A 36 -10.86 9.15 3.82
N LEU A 37 -10.19 8.06 3.46
CA LEU A 37 -10.80 7.01 2.65
C LEU A 37 -11.73 6.16 3.53
N HIS A 38 -12.70 5.50 2.89
CA HIS A 38 -13.70 4.66 3.56
C HIS A 38 -13.12 3.47 4.34
N ASN A 39 -11.94 3.01 3.96
CA ASN A 39 -11.24 1.87 4.58
C ASN A 39 -10.30 2.27 5.73
N THR A 40 -9.96 3.55 5.89
CA THR A 40 -8.96 3.97 6.88
C THR A 40 -9.40 3.67 8.32
N VAL A 41 -10.63 4.01 8.70
CA VAL A 41 -11.14 3.75 10.06
C VAL A 41 -11.14 2.26 10.41
N PRO A 42 -11.71 1.34 9.60
CA PRO A 42 -11.65 -0.09 9.91
C PRO A 42 -10.22 -0.64 9.90
N GLU A 43 -9.32 -0.16 9.04
CA GLU A 43 -7.90 -0.58 9.06
C GLU A 43 -7.23 -0.19 10.38
N MET A 44 -7.28 1.09 10.76
CA MET A 44 -6.62 1.62 11.95
C MET A 44 -7.17 1.09 13.28
N THR A 45 -8.44 0.64 13.29
CA THR A 45 -9.08 0.07 14.49
C THR A 45 -9.01 -1.46 14.55
N SER A 46 -8.61 -2.13 13.47
CA SER A 46 -8.51 -3.60 13.44
C SER A 46 -7.25 -4.14 14.11
N THR A 47 -6.14 -3.41 14.01
CA THR A 47 -4.84 -3.87 14.50
C THR A 47 -4.62 -3.58 15.98
N ASN A 48 -5.34 -2.61 16.56
CA ASN A 48 -5.21 -2.16 17.96
C ASN A 48 -3.76 -1.81 18.39
N LEU A 49 -2.83 -1.65 17.46
CA LEU A 49 -1.42 -1.39 17.74
C LEU A 49 -1.16 0.06 18.10
N ASP A 50 -1.77 0.98 17.35
CA ASP A 50 -1.62 2.42 17.57
C ASP A 50 -2.65 2.97 18.58
N PHE A 51 -3.84 2.37 18.63
CA PHE A 51 -4.97 2.88 19.41
C PHE A 51 -5.74 1.75 20.12
N ALA A 52 -5.12 1.13 21.12
CA ALA A 52 -5.71 -0.02 21.84
C ALA A 52 -7.10 0.24 22.48
N THR A 53 -7.49 1.49 22.66
CA THR A 53 -8.77 1.88 23.28
C THR A 53 -9.83 2.36 22.29
N VAL A 54 -9.50 2.43 21.00
CA VAL A 54 -10.34 3.07 19.99
C VAL A 54 -11.05 2.00 19.16
N SER A 55 -12.38 2.05 19.16
CA SER A 55 -13.23 1.16 18.37
C SER A 55 -13.84 1.90 17.19
N LYS A 56 -14.05 1.18 16.08
CA LYS A 56 -14.75 1.67 14.89
C LYS A 56 -16.10 2.31 15.20
N ASP A 57 -16.84 1.79 16.17
CA ASP A 57 -18.19 2.26 16.50
C ASP A 57 -18.21 3.64 17.18
N GLN A 58 -17.05 4.16 17.56
CA GLN A 58 -16.91 5.52 18.11
C GLN A 58 -16.91 6.61 17.03
N PHE A 59 -16.90 6.22 15.75
CA PHE A 59 -16.84 7.15 14.62
C PHE A 59 -18.09 7.08 13.76
N GLU A 60 -18.42 8.22 13.16
CA GLU A 60 -19.54 8.38 12.24
C GLU A 60 -19.08 9.11 10.98
N LEU A 61 -19.77 8.88 9.86
CA LEU A 61 -19.59 9.64 8.63
C LEU A 61 -20.50 10.86 8.64
N LEU A 62 -19.98 11.99 8.14
CA LEU A 62 -20.79 13.17 7.82
C LEU A 62 -21.22 13.12 6.36
N CYS A 63 -22.53 13.08 6.13
CA CYS A 63 -23.11 12.99 4.80
C CYS A 63 -23.35 14.38 4.19
N ARG A 64 -23.50 14.43 2.86
CA ARG A 64 -23.72 15.68 2.11
C ARG A 64 -25.07 16.35 2.41
N ASP A 65 -26.03 15.59 2.94
CA ASP A 65 -27.33 16.07 3.39
C ASP A 65 -27.31 16.61 4.84
N GLY A 66 -26.13 16.59 5.49
CA GLY A 66 -25.95 17.01 6.88
C GLY A 66 -26.25 15.91 7.90
N SER A 67 -26.70 14.73 7.49
CA SER A 67 -26.93 13.59 8.38
C SER A 67 -25.61 12.93 8.81
N ARG A 68 -25.67 12.14 9.89
CA ARG A 68 -24.60 11.24 10.33
C ARG A 68 -24.99 9.79 10.10
N ARG A 69 -24.04 8.97 9.68
CA ARG A 69 -24.25 7.54 9.43
C ARG A 69 -23.08 6.70 9.91
N SER A 70 -23.32 5.39 10.04
CA SER A 70 -22.26 4.44 10.38
C SER A 70 -21.14 4.48 9.34
N VAL A 71 -19.90 4.21 9.76
CA VAL A 71 -18.73 4.02 8.89
C VAL A 71 -18.99 2.96 7.80
N ASN A 72 -19.87 1.99 8.06
CA ASN A 72 -20.24 0.97 7.08
C ASN A 72 -21.07 1.50 5.90
N ASP A 73 -21.77 2.62 6.06
CA ASP A 73 -22.69 3.17 5.07
C ASP A 73 -21.98 4.08 4.04
N TYR A 74 -20.65 3.98 3.94
CA TYR A 74 -19.82 4.84 3.09
C TYR A 74 -20.26 4.84 1.61
N GLN A 75 -20.88 3.77 1.13
CA GLN A 75 -21.39 3.71 -0.26
C GLN A 75 -22.52 4.71 -0.50
N GLN A 76 -23.40 4.93 0.48
CA GLN A 76 -24.49 5.91 0.38
C GLN A 76 -24.12 7.26 0.99
N CYS A 77 -23.15 7.30 1.92
CA CYS A 77 -22.68 8.49 2.58
C CYS A 77 -21.18 8.73 2.32
N ASN A 78 -20.89 9.45 1.24
CA ASN A 78 -19.55 9.88 0.89
C ASN A 78 -19.57 11.26 0.20
N TRP A 79 -18.40 11.90 0.18
CA TRP A 79 -18.18 13.19 -0.46
C TRP A 79 -17.73 13.08 -1.92
N GLY A 80 -17.49 11.87 -2.40
CA GLY A 80 -17.11 11.60 -3.77
C GLY A 80 -16.54 10.20 -3.94
N LYS A 81 -16.65 9.69 -5.17
CA LYS A 81 -15.95 8.49 -5.63
C LYS A 81 -14.70 8.93 -6.37
N VAL A 82 -13.54 8.42 -5.93
CA VAL A 82 -12.24 8.74 -6.53
C VAL A 82 -11.65 7.49 -7.18
N PRO A 83 -10.83 7.64 -8.25
CA PRO A 83 -10.05 6.51 -8.77
C PRO A 83 -9.07 6.00 -7.70
N SER A 84 -8.64 4.74 -7.83
CA SER A 84 -7.66 4.14 -6.93
C SER A 84 -6.29 4.84 -7.02
N ARG A 85 -5.30 4.39 -6.25
CA ARG A 85 -3.91 4.77 -6.50
C ARG A 85 -3.40 4.09 -7.77
N ALA A 86 -2.49 4.74 -8.49
CA ALA A 86 -1.86 4.21 -9.70
C ALA A 86 -0.35 4.32 -9.63
N ILE A 87 0.33 3.39 -10.30
CA ILE A 87 1.77 3.44 -10.52
C ILE A 87 2.02 4.24 -11.79
N VAL A 88 2.88 5.26 -11.68
CA VAL A 88 3.18 6.19 -12.78
C VAL A 88 4.57 5.92 -13.33
N SER A 89 4.71 6.03 -14.65
CA SER A 89 5.99 6.02 -15.34
C SER A 89 6.08 7.23 -16.26
N SER A 90 7.30 7.62 -16.63
CA SER A 90 7.53 8.74 -17.55
C SER A 90 6.82 8.54 -18.87
N SER A 91 6.29 9.63 -19.44
CA SER A 91 5.74 9.65 -20.79
C SER A 91 6.79 9.35 -21.88
N ALA A 92 8.08 9.46 -21.55
CA ALA A 92 9.19 9.10 -22.43
C ALA A 92 9.55 7.59 -22.40
N THR A 93 9.07 6.83 -21.42
CA THR A 93 9.31 5.39 -21.33
C THR A 93 8.69 4.66 -22.54
N ASP A 94 9.44 3.77 -23.18
CA ASP A 94 8.95 2.99 -24.32
C ASP A 94 7.69 2.19 -23.94
N PRO A 95 6.62 2.18 -24.77
CA PRO A 95 5.41 1.42 -24.48
C PRO A 95 5.63 -0.07 -24.17
N LYS A 96 6.62 -0.70 -24.83
CA LYS A 96 6.99 -2.10 -24.54
C LYS A 96 7.52 -2.28 -23.12
N VAL A 97 8.30 -1.32 -22.63
CA VAL A 97 8.82 -1.34 -21.25
C VAL A 97 7.69 -1.14 -20.25
N ARG A 98 6.73 -0.24 -20.53
CA ARG A 98 5.54 -0.09 -19.68
C ARG A 98 4.73 -1.39 -19.58
N ARG A 99 4.54 -2.11 -20.69
CA ARG A 99 3.89 -3.43 -20.69
C ARG A 99 4.64 -4.44 -19.83
N ILE A 100 5.98 -4.40 -19.82
CA ILE A 100 6.79 -5.27 -18.94
C ILE A 100 6.54 -4.92 -17.47
N TYR A 101 6.49 -3.64 -17.09
CA TYR A 101 6.16 -3.25 -15.71
C TYR A 101 4.78 -3.74 -15.29
N GLN A 102 3.76 -3.57 -16.14
CA GLN A 102 2.40 -4.02 -15.85
C GLN A 102 2.35 -5.54 -15.61
N ARG A 103 2.92 -6.34 -16.52
CA ARG A 103 2.98 -7.80 -16.37
C ARG A 103 3.78 -8.23 -15.15
N PHE A 104 4.89 -7.55 -14.86
CA PHE A 104 5.70 -7.83 -13.68
C PHE A 104 4.88 -7.63 -12.41
N LEU A 105 4.18 -6.50 -12.28
CA LEU A 105 3.38 -6.16 -11.11
C LEU A 105 2.19 -7.10 -10.94
N GLU A 106 1.48 -7.41 -12.02
CA GLU A 106 0.38 -8.40 -11.99
C GLU A 106 0.89 -9.79 -11.60
N ARG A 107 2.04 -10.21 -12.13
CA ARG A 107 2.64 -11.49 -11.77
C ARG A 107 3.09 -11.50 -10.31
N ALA A 108 3.76 -10.44 -9.86
CA ALA A 108 4.17 -10.29 -8.47
C ALA A 108 2.97 -10.35 -7.52
N ALA A 109 1.89 -9.63 -7.82
CA ALA A 109 0.66 -9.73 -7.06
C ALA A 109 0.08 -11.14 -7.07
N SER A 110 0.08 -11.85 -8.19
CA SER A 110 -0.42 -13.24 -8.23
C SER A 110 0.41 -14.22 -7.39
N LEU A 111 1.72 -13.98 -7.26
CA LEU A 111 2.64 -14.85 -6.53
C LEU A 111 2.72 -14.52 -5.03
N PHE A 112 2.60 -13.24 -4.70
CA PHE A 112 2.83 -12.71 -3.36
C PHE A 112 1.58 -12.10 -2.73
N ASN A 113 0.39 -12.31 -3.29
CA ASN A 113 -0.85 -12.07 -2.57
C ASN A 113 -0.97 -13.18 -1.53
N GLY A 114 -0.92 -12.85 -0.24
CA GLY A 114 -0.88 -13.79 0.90
C GLY A 114 -2.07 -14.77 1.02
N THR A 115 -2.83 -14.98 -0.04
CA THR A 115 -3.91 -15.97 -0.18
C THR A 115 -3.40 -17.37 -0.48
N HIS A 116 -2.11 -17.58 -0.77
CA HIS A 116 -1.48 -18.90 -0.65
C HIS A 116 -1.22 -19.24 0.84
N SER A 117 -2.25 -19.09 1.67
CA SER A 117 -2.42 -20.02 2.77
C SER A 117 -2.66 -21.36 2.10
N SER A 118 -1.60 -22.15 1.97
CA SER A 118 -1.76 -23.60 1.90
C SER A 118 -2.77 -23.95 2.98
N ARG A 119 -3.96 -24.40 2.57
CA ARG A 119 -4.85 -25.18 3.42
C ARG A 119 -4.04 -26.40 3.84
N VAL A 120 -3.23 -26.23 4.88
CA VAL A 120 -2.80 -27.32 5.72
C VAL A 120 -4.00 -27.52 6.61
N ASP A 121 -4.85 -28.47 6.23
CA ASP A 121 -5.83 -29.04 7.14
C ASP A 121 -5.09 -29.39 8.43
N HIS A 122 -5.31 -28.58 9.46
CA HIS A 122 -4.70 -28.74 10.76
C HIS A 122 -5.52 -29.80 11.50
N ASP A 123 -5.32 -31.07 11.13
CA ASP A 123 -5.72 -32.16 11.99
C ASP A 123 -4.79 -32.14 13.21
N GLY A 124 -5.40 -31.85 14.35
CA GLY A 124 -4.72 -31.26 15.49
C GLY A 124 -3.77 -32.21 16.19
N PHE A 125 -2.69 -31.64 16.72
CA PHE A 125 -2.09 -32.10 17.96
C PHE A 125 -1.64 -30.91 18.81
N THR A 126 -2.08 -30.97 20.06
CA THR A 126 -1.90 -30.04 21.16
C THR A 126 -0.45 -29.87 21.62
N ASN A 127 -0.22 -28.72 22.27
CA ASN A 127 0.77 -28.41 23.31
C ASN A 127 2.20 -28.01 22.92
N GLY A 128 2.61 -26.86 23.46
CA GLY A 128 3.93 -26.72 24.06
C GLY A 128 4.66 -25.42 23.71
N ASN A 129 4.72 -24.51 24.69
CA ASN A 129 5.55 -23.32 24.74
C ASN A 129 6.99 -23.53 24.22
N GLY A 130 7.57 -22.52 23.56
CA GLY A 130 9.01 -22.50 23.31
C GLY A 130 9.47 -21.36 22.42
N PHE A 131 9.74 -20.21 23.02
CA PHE A 131 10.65 -19.21 22.46
C PHE A 131 12.06 -19.82 22.28
N ASP A 132 12.78 -19.30 21.30
CA ASP A 132 14.22 -19.46 21.06
C ASP A 132 14.73 -20.83 20.61
N ASN A 133 15.27 -20.88 19.39
CA ASN A 133 16.58 -21.51 19.18
C ASN A 133 17.17 -21.13 17.81
N ARG A 134 18.12 -20.19 17.86
CA ARG A 134 19.15 -19.99 16.84
C ARG A 134 20.32 -20.91 17.20
N PRO A 135 20.66 -21.95 16.41
CA PRO A 135 21.79 -22.81 16.77
C PRO A 135 23.11 -22.15 16.35
N GLY A 136 23.96 -21.93 17.36
CA GLY A 136 25.37 -21.64 17.21
C GLY A 136 26.20 -22.87 16.91
N TYR A 137 27.45 -22.58 16.56
CA TYR A 137 28.60 -23.46 16.43
C TYR A 137 28.71 -24.51 17.54
N ASP A 138 28.91 -25.78 17.16
CA ASP A 138 29.60 -26.76 18.01
C ASP A 138 30.49 -27.67 17.17
N ASN A 139 31.67 -27.94 17.73
CA ASN A 139 32.83 -28.56 17.12
C ASN A 139 33.17 -29.81 17.95
N ASN A 140 33.12 -31.01 17.34
CA ASN A 140 33.70 -32.31 17.74
C ASN A 140 32.92 -33.41 16.99
N GLY A 141 33.46 -34.47 16.42
CA GLY A 141 34.80 -35.04 16.34
C GLY A 141 34.65 -36.45 15.73
N PHE A 142 35.51 -36.77 14.76
CA PHE A 142 35.94 -38.11 14.28
C PHE A 142 34.91 -39.26 14.16
N ASN A 143 34.67 -39.74 12.93
CA ASN A 143 35.25 -41.03 12.52
C ASN A 143 35.27 -41.27 11.00
N ASN A 144 36.18 -42.16 10.66
CA ASN A 144 36.83 -42.48 9.39
C ASN A 144 35.95 -43.34 8.44
N GLY A 145 36.09 -43.20 7.11
CA GLY A 145 35.39 -44.09 6.17
C GLY A 145 35.53 -43.84 4.67
N ARG A 146 36.67 -44.28 4.12
CA ARG A 146 36.87 -44.84 2.76
C ARG A 146 36.85 -43.93 1.51
N TYR A 147 38.02 -43.99 0.86
CA TYR A 147 38.30 -43.70 -0.54
C TYR A 147 37.32 -44.38 -1.52
N ASP A 148 36.87 -43.62 -2.52
CA ASP A 148 36.96 -44.10 -3.90
C ASP A 148 37.34 -42.94 -4.82
N SER A 149 38.30 -43.20 -5.71
CA SER A 149 38.86 -42.29 -6.68
C SER A 149 38.44 -42.75 -8.06
N SER A 150 37.76 -41.90 -8.82
CA SER A 150 37.87 -41.97 -10.28
C SER A 150 37.84 -40.58 -10.89
N THR A 151 38.97 -40.26 -11.52
CA THR A 151 39.21 -39.16 -12.44
C THR A 151 38.40 -39.33 -13.72
N SER A 152 37.80 -38.25 -14.22
CA SER A 152 38.05 -37.77 -15.59
C SER A 152 37.37 -36.43 -15.82
N SER A 153 38.21 -35.47 -16.22
CA SER A 153 37.91 -34.22 -16.87
C SER A 153 37.09 -34.43 -18.14
N ASP A 154 36.07 -33.60 -18.38
CA ASP A 154 35.97 -32.93 -19.67
C ASP A 154 35.23 -31.59 -19.59
N ASN A 155 35.88 -30.63 -20.21
CA ASN A 155 35.57 -29.22 -20.25
C ASN A 155 34.73 -28.95 -21.50
N SER A 156 33.48 -28.51 -21.35
CA SER A 156 32.78 -27.81 -22.42
C SER A 156 31.92 -26.69 -21.86
N ASN A 157 32.51 -25.50 -21.74
CA ASN A 157 31.79 -24.24 -21.63
C ASN A 157 30.89 -24.06 -22.86
N ARG A 158 29.58 -24.23 -22.70
CA ARG A 158 28.57 -23.65 -23.57
C ARG A 158 27.74 -22.68 -22.74
N TYR A 159 28.01 -21.39 -22.93
CA TYR A 159 27.11 -20.31 -22.54
C TYR A 159 25.79 -20.49 -23.30
N THR A 160 24.71 -20.84 -22.60
CA THR A 160 23.34 -20.73 -23.10
C THR A 160 22.58 -19.67 -22.29
N PRO A 161 21.91 -18.69 -22.93
CA PRO A 161 21.18 -17.64 -22.24
C PRO A 161 19.99 -18.19 -21.44
N TRP A 162 19.77 -17.60 -20.27
CA TRP A 162 18.69 -17.91 -19.32
C TRP A 162 17.33 -18.00 -20.01
N ASN A 163 16.88 -19.23 -20.21
CA ASN A 163 15.49 -19.58 -20.43
C ASN A 163 15.11 -20.49 -19.26
N SER A 164 14.57 -19.91 -18.19
CA SER A 164 13.93 -20.68 -17.13
C SER A 164 12.46 -20.30 -17.07
N ASP A 165 11.67 -21.11 -17.78
CA ASP A 165 10.29 -21.37 -17.43
C ASP A 165 10.25 -21.76 -15.94
N PHE A 166 9.96 -20.77 -15.09
CA PHE A 166 9.81 -20.98 -13.65
C PHE A 166 8.46 -21.66 -13.41
N ASN A 167 8.43 -22.96 -13.69
CA ASN A 167 7.27 -23.82 -13.50
C ASN A 167 7.16 -24.11 -11.99
N THR A 168 6.47 -23.25 -11.25
CA THR A 168 6.12 -23.48 -9.84
C THR A 168 5.02 -24.53 -9.76
N SER A 169 5.40 -25.79 -9.95
CA SER A 169 4.53 -26.94 -9.75
C SER A 169 5.32 -28.09 -9.12
N THR A 170 5.83 -27.87 -7.91
CA THR A 170 6.25 -28.93 -6.99
C THR A 170 6.24 -28.37 -5.56
N SER A 171 5.06 -28.36 -4.94
CA SER A 171 4.99 -28.48 -3.48
C SER A 171 5.44 -29.91 -3.13
N SER A 172 6.75 -30.14 -3.01
CA SER A 172 7.22 -31.34 -2.34
C SER A 172 6.74 -31.25 -0.88
N PRO A 173 6.07 -32.29 -0.33
CA PRO A 173 5.77 -32.33 1.10
C PRO A 173 7.08 -32.14 1.86
N TYR A 174 7.08 -31.20 2.80
CA TYR A 174 8.23 -30.96 3.68
C TYR A 174 8.51 -32.25 4.44
N ASP A 175 9.62 -32.91 4.10
CA ASP A 175 10.12 -34.07 4.81
C ASP A 175 11.17 -33.58 5.83
N PRO A 176 10.85 -33.57 7.13
CA PRO A 176 11.79 -33.12 8.16
C PRO A 176 13.01 -34.05 8.31
N THR A 177 13.08 -35.16 7.56
CA THR A 177 14.23 -36.07 7.53
C THR A 177 15.19 -35.83 6.37
N ASP A 178 14.86 -34.94 5.42
CA ASP A 178 15.75 -34.60 4.31
C ASP A 178 16.81 -33.57 4.76
N PRO A 179 18.10 -33.94 4.81
CA PRO A 179 19.18 -33.03 5.21
C PRO A 179 19.41 -31.87 4.22
N LEU A 180 18.72 -31.87 3.07
CA LEU A 180 18.71 -30.81 2.07
C LEU A 180 17.38 -30.04 2.00
N ALA A 181 16.44 -30.29 2.91
CA ALA A 181 15.19 -29.53 2.99
C ALA A 181 15.48 -28.07 3.36
N VAL A 182 15.61 -27.24 2.32
CA VAL A 182 15.67 -25.78 2.47
C VAL A 182 14.30 -25.32 2.95
N GLN A 183 14.20 -24.92 4.22
CA GLN A 183 13.00 -24.23 4.68
C GLN A 183 12.82 -22.95 3.85
N PRO A 184 11.64 -22.71 3.27
CA PRO A 184 11.39 -21.44 2.60
C PRO A 184 11.57 -20.32 3.62
N LEU A 185 12.66 -19.56 3.45
CA LEU A 185 12.98 -18.38 4.23
C LEU A 185 11.95 -17.30 3.89
N GLU A 186 10.91 -17.25 4.72
CA GLU A 186 9.87 -16.21 4.77
C GLU A 186 8.93 -16.13 3.55
N THR A 187 7.63 -16.32 3.78
CA THR A 187 6.59 -16.05 2.78
C THR A 187 6.43 -14.54 2.62
N PHE A 188 6.77 -13.96 1.48
CA PHE A 188 6.57 -12.53 1.23
C PHE A 188 5.11 -12.24 0.84
N ASN A 189 4.47 -11.28 1.50
CA ASN A 189 3.15 -10.78 1.12
C ASN A 189 3.25 -9.33 0.64
N MET A 190 2.91 -9.10 -0.63
CA MET A 190 3.14 -7.84 -1.33
C MET A 190 2.32 -6.66 -0.79
N PHE A 191 1.15 -6.93 -0.19
CA PHE A 191 0.25 -5.90 0.33
C PHE A 191 0.24 -5.86 1.86
N GLU A 192 1.07 -6.64 2.55
CA GLU A 192 1.17 -6.62 4.01
C GLU A 192 2.16 -5.54 4.45
N SER A 193 1.76 -4.65 5.36
CA SER A 193 2.71 -3.73 6.04
C SER A 193 2.76 -4.00 7.53
N VAL A 194 1.64 -3.84 8.23
CA VAL A 194 1.52 -4.00 9.68
C VAL A 194 0.95 -5.38 10.02
N PRO A 195 1.44 -6.06 11.09
CA PRO A 195 2.53 -5.67 12.01
C PRO A 195 3.93 -6.02 11.52
N ARG A 196 4.03 -6.70 10.36
CA ARG A 196 5.26 -7.38 9.95
C ARG A 196 6.46 -6.47 9.71
N TYR A 197 6.23 -5.29 9.13
CA TYR A 197 7.26 -4.33 8.75
C TYR A 197 7.24 -3.06 9.62
N GLY A 198 6.59 -3.12 10.79
CA GLY A 198 6.50 -2.04 11.75
C GLY A 198 5.06 -1.59 12.02
N LEU A 199 4.92 -0.33 12.43
CA LEU A 199 3.64 0.28 12.80
C LEU A 199 3.02 1.12 11.68
N GLN A 200 3.69 1.24 10.53
CA GLN A 200 3.22 2.04 9.41
C GLN A 200 2.40 1.19 8.43
N HIS A 201 1.14 1.57 8.24
CA HIS A 201 0.25 1.00 7.23
C HIS A 201 0.61 1.48 5.82
N ASN A 202 0.15 0.74 4.81
CA ASN A 202 0.20 1.12 3.39
C ASN A 202 1.63 1.38 2.85
N LEU A 203 2.61 0.56 3.24
CA LEU A 203 3.99 0.62 2.75
C LEU A 203 4.09 0.14 1.30
N ILE A 204 4.62 1.00 0.42
CA ILE A 204 4.73 0.83 -1.04
C ILE A 204 3.35 0.74 -1.72
N PHE A 205 2.51 -0.20 -1.32
CA PHE A 205 1.16 -0.42 -1.80
C PHE A 205 0.17 -0.34 -0.64
N SER A 206 -1.10 -0.12 -0.98
CA SER A 206 -2.13 -0.11 0.05
C SER A 206 -2.40 -1.52 0.57
N GLU A 207 -2.65 -1.68 1.87
CA GLU A 207 -3.00 -2.98 2.46
C GLU A 207 -4.37 -3.48 2.00
N SER A 208 -5.25 -2.56 1.60
CA SER A 208 -6.52 -2.89 0.95
C SER A 208 -6.36 -3.37 -0.50
N ALA A 209 -5.18 -3.21 -1.11
CA ALA A 209 -4.97 -3.63 -2.49
C ALA A 209 -4.96 -5.16 -2.57
N ARG A 210 -5.55 -5.68 -3.64
CA ARG A 210 -5.64 -7.13 -3.89
C ARG A 210 -4.89 -7.57 -5.13
N ASN A 211 -4.79 -6.68 -6.12
CA ASN A 211 -4.14 -6.91 -7.38
C ASN A 211 -3.85 -5.58 -8.09
N PHE A 212 -3.07 -5.65 -9.17
CA PHE A 212 -2.95 -4.57 -10.15
C PHE A 212 -3.88 -4.81 -11.33
N THR A 213 -4.10 -3.76 -12.12
CA THR A 213 -4.87 -3.84 -13.36
C THR A 213 -4.11 -3.09 -14.43
N GLU A 214 -3.82 -3.76 -15.54
CA GLU A 214 -3.23 -3.16 -16.72
C GLU A 214 -4.15 -2.08 -17.35
N PHE A 215 -3.54 -0.97 -17.76
CA PHE A 215 -4.14 0.05 -18.60
C PHE A 215 -3.71 -0.14 -20.05
N THR A 216 -4.69 -0.01 -20.94
CA THR A 216 -4.43 0.12 -22.38
C THR A 216 -3.60 1.37 -22.64
N GLU A 217 -2.81 1.37 -23.72
CA GLU A 217 -1.92 2.50 -24.03
C GLU A 217 -2.66 3.83 -24.20
N THR A 218 -3.90 3.79 -24.69
CA THR A 218 -4.77 4.97 -24.82
C THR A 218 -5.24 5.51 -23.47
N ASP A 219 -5.31 4.66 -22.45
CA ASP A 219 -5.74 5.04 -21.10
C ASP A 219 -4.58 5.44 -20.18
N GLN A 220 -3.31 5.30 -20.62
CA GLN A 220 -2.10 5.68 -19.88
C GLN A 220 -1.84 7.20 -19.88
N THR A 221 -2.87 8.00 -19.64
CA THR A 221 -2.78 9.44 -19.44
C THR A 221 -3.52 9.83 -18.15
N TYR A 222 -3.02 10.83 -17.42
CA TYR A 222 -3.65 11.25 -16.16
C TYR A 222 -5.11 11.68 -16.37
N ARG A 223 -5.42 12.33 -17.50
CA ARG A 223 -6.79 12.75 -17.85
C ARG A 223 -7.73 11.56 -17.96
N ARG A 224 -7.31 10.55 -18.73
CA ARG A 224 -8.11 9.37 -18.97
C ARG A 224 -8.28 8.53 -17.71
N TYR A 225 -7.24 8.47 -16.87
CA TYR A 225 -7.28 7.81 -15.56
C TYR A 225 -8.22 8.52 -14.56
N LEU A 226 -8.13 9.85 -14.46
CA LEU A 226 -8.95 10.63 -13.51
C LEU A 226 -10.41 10.73 -13.94
N GLY A 227 -10.69 10.70 -15.24
CA GLY A 227 -12.04 10.83 -15.79
C GLY A 227 -12.73 12.09 -15.26
N ASP A 228 -13.95 11.93 -14.75
CA ASP A 228 -14.76 13.04 -14.23
C ASP A 228 -14.11 13.78 -13.04
N SER A 229 -13.19 13.11 -12.32
CA SER A 229 -12.49 13.72 -11.19
C SER A 229 -11.56 14.86 -11.64
N GLU A 230 -11.09 14.85 -12.89
CA GLU A 230 -10.24 15.92 -13.44
C GLU A 230 -10.94 17.28 -13.34
N LYS A 231 -12.23 17.34 -13.66
CA LYS A 231 -13.01 18.59 -13.65
C LYS A 231 -13.09 19.18 -12.25
N ALA A 232 -13.32 18.35 -11.24
CA ALA A 232 -13.37 18.80 -9.85
C ALA A 232 -12.00 19.35 -9.42
N ILE A 233 -10.91 18.69 -9.79
CA ILE A 233 -9.54 19.10 -9.44
C ILE A 233 -9.17 20.43 -10.11
N LEU A 234 -9.45 20.58 -11.41
CA LEU A 234 -9.17 21.80 -12.15
C LEU A 234 -10.09 22.95 -11.71
N GLY A 235 -11.34 22.65 -11.35
CA GLY A 235 -12.32 23.62 -10.87
C GLY A 235 -11.91 24.32 -9.57
N VAL A 236 -11.18 23.66 -8.68
CA VAL A 236 -10.63 24.30 -7.45
C VAL A 236 -9.67 25.45 -7.79
N ARG A 237 -9.03 25.41 -8.96
CA ARG A 237 -8.13 26.47 -9.44
C ARG A 237 -8.85 27.50 -10.32
N GLU A 238 -10.10 27.25 -10.67
CA GLU A 238 -10.87 28.12 -11.54
C GLU A 238 -11.52 29.23 -10.73
N CYS A 239 -11.21 30.49 -11.07
CA CYS A 239 -12.01 31.61 -10.60
C CYS A 239 -13.21 31.74 -11.54
N THR A 240 -14.39 31.31 -11.11
CA THR A 240 -15.63 31.43 -11.90
C THR A 240 -15.98 32.88 -12.22
N VAL A 241 -15.36 33.83 -11.54
CA VAL A 241 -15.56 35.27 -11.73
C VAL A 241 -14.31 35.90 -12.32
N ASN A 242 -14.21 35.88 -13.65
CA ASN A 242 -13.09 36.48 -14.39
C ASN A 242 -13.06 38.03 -14.28
N ARG A 243 -14.21 38.65 -14.04
CA ARG A 243 -14.37 40.10 -13.85
C ARG A 243 -15.63 40.37 -13.03
N MET A 244 -15.50 41.11 -11.94
CA MET A 244 -16.66 41.71 -11.26
C MET A 244 -16.86 43.13 -11.76
N THR A 245 -18.08 43.46 -12.17
CA THR A 245 -18.49 44.83 -12.45
C THR A 245 -19.47 45.24 -11.36
N LEU A 246 -19.11 46.26 -10.60
CA LEU A 246 -19.97 46.82 -9.56
C LEU A 246 -20.71 48.03 -10.14
N CYS A 247 -22.04 48.02 -10.11
CA CYS A 247 -22.83 49.22 -10.33
C CYS A 247 -22.89 50.02 -9.03
N VAL A 248 -22.51 51.28 -9.09
CA VAL A 248 -22.52 52.22 -7.95
C VAL A 248 -23.57 53.29 -8.20
N THR A 249 -24.21 53.76 -7.14
CA THR A 249 -25.36 54.68 -7.21
C THR A 249 -25.02 56.10 -6.77
N SER A 250 -23.81 56.32 -6.26
CA SER A 250 -23.33 57.62 -5.79
C SER A 250 -21.85 57.83 -6.07
N ASP A 251 -21.41 59.09 -6.07
CA ASP A 251 -20.01 59.45 -6.26
C ASP A 251 -19.12 58.92 -5.12
N GLN A 252 -19.64 58.87 -3.89
CA GLN A 252 -18.94 58.30 -2.74
C GLN A 252 -18.71 56.78 -2.90
N GLU A 253 -19.71 56.06 -3.42
CA GLU A 253 -19.56 54.64 -3.74
C GLU A 253 -18.61 54.41 -4.92
N LEU A 254 -18.61 55.29 -5.93
CA LEU A 254 -17.66 55.23 -7.05
C LEU A 254 -16.22 55.44 -6.56
N GLU A 255 -15.98 56.43 -5.71
CA GLU A 255 -14.64 56.69 -5.16
C GLU A 255 -14.13 55.50 -4.33
N LYS A 256 -15.00 54.90 -3.51
CA LYS A 256 -14.68 53.67 -2.77
C LYS A 256 -14.41 52.51 -3.72
N CYS A 257 -15.25 52.31 -4.74
CA CYS A 257 -15.10 51.23 -5.73
C CYS A 257 -13.79 51.34 -6.51
N VAL A 258 -13.36 52.55 -6.89
CA VAL A 258 -12.07 52.78 -7.56
C VAL A 258 -10.90 52.46 -6.64
N LYS A 259 -10.99 52.80 -5.35
CA LYS A 259 -9.94 52.49 -4.35
C LYS A 259 -9.87 51.01 -3.95
N MET A 260 -10.90 50.22 -4.22
CA MET A 260 -10.92 48.77 -3.98
C MET A 260 -10.21 47.96 -5.09
N LYS A 261 -9.93 48.59 -6.24
CA LYS A 261 -9.20 47.99 -7.36
C LYS A 261 -7.70 47.97 -7.10
#